data_AF-A0A7Y3AGH8-F1
#
_entry.id   AF-A0A7Y3AGH8-F1
#
_cell.length_a   1.000
_cell.length_b   1.000
_cell.length_c   1.000
_cell.angle_alpha   90.00
_cell.angle_beta   90.00
_cell.angle_gamma   90.00
#
_symmetry.space_group_name_H-M   'P 1'
#
loop_
_entity.id
_entity.type
_entity.pdbx_description
1 polymer ?
#
loop_
_entity_poly.entity_id
_entity_poly.type
_entity_poly.pdbx_seq_one_letter_code
_entity_poly.pdbx_strand_id
1 'polypeptide(L)'
;MNLHLMDMNDKGMFVTILFGVLNAITHQFQYVRAGHEIPILFDGQGSFKRLPKANGQALGVFREIALDEQTIELSKGNMLLMCSDGITDALNRKNVNFGFDGLVETVGQMIKPSASMVCGELIGAVNKHQAGSLQHDDITVVVVRAV
;
A
#
# COMPACT_ATOMS: atom_id res chain seq x y z
N MET A 1 -16.48 13.45 -3.44
CA MET A 1 -15.84 12.50 -4.38
C MET A 1 -16.71 11.27 -4.64
N ASN A 2 -17.18 10.53 -3.62
CA ASN A 2 -18.01 9.33 -3.80
C ASN A 2 -19.24 9.56 -4.69
N LEU A 3 -20.10 10.52 -4.35
CA LEU A 3 -21.31 10.83 -5.14
C LEU A 3 -20.97 11.25 -6.57
N HIS A 4 -19.91 12.04 -6.75
CA HIS A 4 -19.47 12.45 -8.08
C HIS A 4 -19.03 11.26 -8.94
N LEU A 5 -18.31 10.29 -8.35
CA LEU A 5 -17.99 9.04 -9.05
C LEU A 5 -19.26 8.28 -9.40
N MET A 6 -20.25 8.19 -8.49
CA MET A 6 -21.52 7.53 -8.80
C MET A 6 -22.30 8.22 -9.93
N ASP A 7 -22.33 9.55 -9.94
CA ASP A 7 -23.03 10.34 -10.96
C ASP A 7 -22.36 10.23 -12.34
N MET A 8 -21.03 10.07 -12.39
CA MET A 8 -20.30 9.82 -13.64
C MET A 8 -20.42 8.38 -14.14
N ASN A 9 -20.98 7.47 -13.34
CA ASN A 9 -20.79 6.05 -13.51
C ASN A 9 -21.96 5.32 -14.15
N ASP A 10 -22.12 5.49 -15.46
CA ASP A 10 -23.04 4.68 -16.27
C ASP A 10 -22.58 3.22 -16.47
N LYS A 11 -21.39 2.84 -15.94
CA LYS A 11 -20.71 1.55 -16.24
C LYS A 11 -20.34 0.69 -15.03
N GLY A 12 -20.76 1.04 -13.82
CA GLY A 12 -20.42 0.26 -12.61
C GLY A 12 -18.94 0.31 -12.20
N MET A 13 -18.19 1.31 -12.66
CA MET A 13 -16.82 1.63 -12.24
C MET A 13 -16.75 1.99 -10.76
N PHE A 14 -15.67 1.60 -10.10
CA PHE A 14 -15.38 1.99 -8.72
C PHE A 14 -13.88 2.29 -8.61
N VAL A 15 -13.48 2.90 -7.49
CA VAL A 15 -12.06 3.13 -7.21
C VAL A 15 -11.76 2.83 -5.75
N THR A 16 -10.62 2.19 -5.51
CA THR A 16 -10.05 2.05 -4.17
C THR A 16 -9.08 3.19 -3.91
N ILE A 17 -9.14 3.78 -2.71
CA ILE A 17 -8.27 4.90 -2.36
C ILE A 17 -7.69 4.73 -0.97
N LEU A 18 -6.43 5.13 -0.85
CA LEU A 18 -5.83 5.52 0.41
C LEU A 18 -5.42 6.98 0.30
N PHE A 19 -5.91 7.80 1.23
CA PHE A 19 -5.53 9.20 1.34
C PHE A 19 -5.00 9.46 2.74
N GLY A 20 -3.89 10.17 2.88
CA GLY A 20 -3.37 10.50 4.19
C GLY A 20 -2.57 11.80 4.22
N VAL A 21 -2.50 12.35 5.43
CA VAL A 21 -1.81 13.60 5.76
C VAL A 21 -0.76 13.29 6.81
N LEU A 22 0.50 13.57 6.50
CA LEU A 22 1.60 13.48 7.44
C LEU A 22 1.86 14.85 8.05
N ASN A 23 1.75 14.95 9.36
CA ASN A 23 2.24 16.11 10.10
C ASN A 23 3.75 15.95 10.33
N ALA A 24 4.57 16.75 9.65
CA ALA A 24 6.02 16.70 9.74
C ALA A 24 6.59 17.19 11.09
N ILE A 25 5.78 17.85 11.93
CA ILE A 25 6.21 18.31 13.27
C ILE A 25 5.91 17.24 14.32
N THR A 26 4.71 16.67 14.30
CA THR A 26 4.28 15.65 15.29
C THR A 26 4.58 14.22 14.86
N HIS A 27 4.98 14.02 13.60
CA HIS A 27 5.20 12.71 12.96
C HIS A 27 3.96 11.81 12.97
N GLN A 28 2.78 12.42 13.08
CA GLN A 28 1.51 11.71 13.02
C GLN A 28 1.04 11.62 11.57
N PHE A 29 0.77 10.41 11.09
CA PHE A 29 0.13 10.16 9.80
C PHE A 29 -1.32 9.77 10.04
N GLN A 30 -2.23 10.63 9.62
CA GLN A 30 -3.66 10.34 9.63
C GLN A 30 -4.07 9.91 8.22
N TYR A 31 -4.78 8.80 8.10
CA TYR A 31 -5.21 8.32 6.79
C TYR A 31 -6.61 7.75 6.82
N VAL A 32 -7.21 7.73 5.64
CA VAL A 32 -8.50 7.13 5.36
C VAL A 32 -8.36 6.16 4.19
N ARG A 33 -8.93 4.96 4.31
CA ARG A 33 -9.06 4.00 3.21
C ARG A 33 -10.52 3.87 2.78
N ALA A 34 -10.71 3.95 1.48
CA ALA A 34 -11.91 3.51 0.78
C ALA A 34 -11.56 2.23 -0.01
N GLY A 35 -11.50 1.09 0.67
CA GLY A 35 -11.24 -0.23 0.05
C GLY A 35 -9.80 -0.55 -0.37
N HIS A 36 -8.89 0.43 -0.40
CA HIS A 36 -7.48 0.22 -0.83
C HIS A 36 -6.68 -0.60 0.18
N GLU A 37 -5.54 -1.18 -0.19
CA GLU A 37 -4.72 -1.98 0.72
C GLU A 37 -4.22 -1.20 1.96
N ILE A 38 -3.98 -1.93 3.05
CA ILE A 38 -3.55 -1.35 4.33
C ILE A 38 -2.05 -0.99 4.24
N PRO A 39 -1.63 0.21 4.67
CA PRO A 39 -0.22 0.53 4.79
C PRO A 39 0.52 -0.44 5.70
N ILE A 40 1.80 -0.63 5.44
CA ILE A 40 2.65 -1.49 6.25
C ILE A 40 3.67 -0.61 6.97
N LEU A 41 3.72 -0.72 8.30
CA LEU A 41 4.69 -0.01 9.12
C LEU A 41 5.87 -0.93 9.41
N PHE A 42 7.04 -0.57 8.90
CA PHE A 42 8.31 -1.22 9.19
C PHE A 42 9.13 -0.40 10.20
N ASP A 43 9.86 -1.09 11.06
CA ASP A 43 10.92 -0.47 11.85
C ASP A 43 12.24 -0.41 11.05
N GLY A 44 13.24 0.26 11.62
CA GLY A 44 14.57 0.38 10.99
C GLY A 44 15.36 -0.94 10.94
N GLN A 45 14.84 -2.04 11.48
CA GLN A 45 15.52 -3.34 11.56
C GLN A 45 14.81 -4.43 10.74
N GLY A 46 13.79 -4.06 9.97
CA GLY A 46 13.07 -4.96 9.07
C GLY A 46 11.87 -5.66 9.71
N SER A 47 11.56 -5.42 10.99
CA SER A 47 10.31 -5.94 11.58
C SER A 47 9.14 -5.06 11.14
N PHE A 48 7.97 -5.66 10.95
CA PHE A 48 6.76 -4.93 10.58
C PHE A 48 5.65 -5.11 11.60
N LYS A 49 4.76 -4.12 11.66
CA LYS A 49 3.53 -4.16 12.45
C LYS A 49 2.34 -4.23 11.51
N ARG A 50 1.46 -5.21 11.74
CA ARG A 50 0.12 -5.24 11.12
C ARG A 50 -0.71 -4.12 11.75
N LEU A 51 -1.18 -3.20 10.92
CA LEU A 51 -2.09 -2.16 11.35
C LEU A 51 -3.52 -2.72 11.50
N PRO A 52 -4.36 -2.12 12.36
CA PRO A 52 -5.76 -2.47 12.44
C PRO A 52 -6.45 -2.34 11.07
N LYS A 53 -7.36 -3.25 10.77
CA LYS A 53 -8.25 -3.19 9.61
C LYS A 53 -9.65 -2.86 10.09
N ALA A 54 -10.15 -1.66 9.82
CA ALA A 54 -11.58 -1.39 9.98
C ALA A 54 -12.33 -1.58 8.65
N ASN A 55 -13.65 -1.38 8.69
CA ASN A 55 -14.49 -1.46 7.51
C ASN A 55 -14.21 -0.27 6.59
N GLY A 56 -13.87 -0.53 5.33
CA GLY A 56 -13.63 0.50 4.31
C GLY A 56 -14.12 0.00 2.98
N GLN A 57 -15.05 0.72 2.37
CA GLN A 57 -15.68 0.36 1.10
C GLN A 57 -15.12 1.19 -0.05
N ALA A 58 -15.01 0.60 -1.24
CA ALA A 58 -14.60 1.31 -2.44
C ALA A 58 -15.60 2.43 -2.79
N LEU A 59 -15.08 3.52 -3.37
CA LEU A 59 -15.90 4.63 -3.82
C LEU A 59 -16.63 4.29 -5.11
N GLY A 60 -17.82 4.84 -5.30
CA GLY A 60 -18.64 4.66 -6.49
C GLY A 60 -19.60 3.46 -6.43
N VAL A 61 -19.55 2.67 -5.35
CA VAL A 61 -20.38 1.44 -5.19
C VAL A 61 -21.65 1.71 -4.40
N PHE A 62 -21.52 2.36 -3.24
CA PHE A 62 -22.64 2.65 -2.35
C PHE A 62 -22.77 4.16 -2.15
N ARG A 63 -24.01 4.64 -1.98
CA ARG A 63 -24.27 6.06 -1.71
C ARG A 63 -23.70 6.49 -0.36
N GLU A 64 -23.97 5.68 0.65
CA GLU A 64 -23.39 5.79 2.00
C GLU A 64 -22.30 4.73 2.10
N ILE A 65 -21.09 5.16 2.46
CA ILE A 65 -19.90 4.30 2.53
C ILE A 65 -19.31 4.33 3.93
N ALA A 66 -18.83 3.18 4.38
CA ALA A 66 -17.91 3.10 5.50
C ALA A 66 -16.48 3.41 5.03
N LEU A 67 -15.76 4.23 5.80
CA LEU A 67 -14.37 4.57 5.57
C LEU A 67 -13.53 4.06 6.75
N ASP A 68 -12.36 3.49 6.46
CA ASP A 68 -11.42 3.08 7.50
C ASP A 68 -10.47 4.25 7.79
N GLU A 69 -10.77 4.98 8.86
CA GLU A 69 -9.99 6.11 9.34
C GLU A 69 -9.05 5.67 10.48
N GLN A 70 -7.77 5.99 10.34
CA GLN A 70 -6.74 5.53 11.26
C GLN A 70 -5.66 6.60 11.45
N THR A 71 -4.92 6.46 12.54
CA THR A 71 -3.78 7.31 12.86
C THR A 71 -2.57 6.45 13.23
N ILE A 72 -1.42 6.78 12.65
CA ILE A 72 -0.15 6.10 12.90
C ILE A 72 0.83 7.13 13.45
N GLU A 73 1.58 6.76 14.48
CA GLU A 73 2.79 7.47 14.86
C GLU A 73 3.97 6.93 14.03
N LEU A 74 4.54 7.78 13.19
CA LEU A 74 5.71 7.45 12.38
C LEU A 74 6.99 7.84 13.13
N SER A 75 7.32 7.08 14.17
CA SER A 75 8.49 7.32 15.00
C SER A 75 9.79 7.28 14.19
N LYS A 76 10.81 8.03 14.64
CA LYS A 76 12.10 8.15 13.95
C LYS A 76 12.72 6.79 13.64
N GLY A 77 13.17 6.62 12.39
CA GLY A 77 13.75 5.37 11.89
C GLY A 77 12.73 4.37 11.32
N ASN A 78 11.44 4.54 11.62
CA ASN A 78 10.37 3.73 11.04
C ASN A 78 10.03 4.19 9.62
N MET A 79 9.39 3.31 8.87
CA MET A 79 8.97 3.50 7.50
C MET A 79 7.52 3.09 7.30
N LEU A 80 6.78 3.92 6.59
CA LEU A 80 5.44 3.59 6.10
C LEU A 80 5.55 3.23 4.63
N LEU A 81 5.09 2.03 4.28
CA LEU A 81 5.00 1.53 2.92
C LEU A 81 3.54 1.45 2.49
N MET A 82 3.24 2.01 1.32
CA MET A 82 1.95 1.91 0.65
C MET A 82 2.19 1.43 -0.78
N CYS A 83 1.34 0.55 -1.29
CA CYS A 83 1.44 0.05 -2.65
C CYS A 83 0.07 -0.30 -3.21
N SER A 84 -0.03 -0.32 -4.55
CA SER A 84 -1.16 -0.96 -5.23
C SER A 84 -1.08 -2.48 -5.11
N ASP A 85 -2.22 -3.13 -5.33
CA ASP A 85 -2.37 -4.59 -5.48
C ASP A 85 -1.54 -5.15 -6.64
N GLY A 86 -1.20 -4.35 -7.66
CA GLY A 86 -0.24 -4.78 -8.70
C GLY A 86 1.11 -5.31 -8.16
N ILE A 87 1.52 -4.94 -6.94
CA ILE A 87 2.65 -5.59 -6.24
C ILE A 87 2.28 -7.00 -5.77
N THR A 88 1.20 -7.12 -4.98
CA THR A 88 0.82 -8.38 -4.34
C THR A 88 0.27 -9.40 -5.33
N ASP A 89 -0.39 -8.93 -6.39
CA ASP A 89 -1.04 -9.75 -7.42
C ASP A 89 -0.12 -10.06 -8.60
N ALA A 90 1.15 -9.64 -8.54
CA ALA A 90 2.14 -9.99 -9.54
C ALA A 90 2.33 -11.53 -9.61
N LEU A 91 1.92 -12.11 -10.73
CA LEU A 91 1.99 -13.55 -10.99
C LEU A 91 3.35 -13.97 -11.55
N ASN A 92 3.92 -15.04 -11.02
CA ASN A 92 5.01 -15.75 -11.67
C ASN A 92 4.51 -16.71 -12.76
N ARG A 93 5.44 -17.38 -13.46
CA ARG A 93 5.13 -18.37 -14.53
C ARG A 93 4.29 -19.57 -14.07
N LYS A 94 4.15 -19.80 -12.76
CA LYS A 94 3.33 -20.87 -12.18
C LYS A 94 1.96 -20.36 -11.70
N ASN A 95 1.58 -19.13 -12.07
CA ASN A 95 0.37 -18.43 -11.60
C ASN A 95 0.30 -18.32 -10.07
N VAL A 96 1.46 -18.08 -9.41
CA VAL A 96 1.52 -17.81 -7.98
C VAL A 96 1.81 -16.32 -7.77
N ASN A 97 0.96 -15.67 -6.98
CA ASN A 97 1.10 -14.27 -6.58
C ASN A 97 2.40 -14.05 -5.80
N PHE A 98 3.01 -12.88 -5.95
CA PHE A 98 4.11 -12.43 -5.09
C PHE A 98 3.65 -12.30 -3.64
N GLY A 99 2.45 -11.77 -3.47
CA GLY A 99 1.70 -11.74 -2.23
C GLY A 99 2.30 -10.82 -1.16
N PHE A 100 1.59 -10.76 -0.03
CA PHE A 100 2.03 -10.03 1.14
C PHE A 100 3.36 -10.59 1.69
N ASP A 101 3.56 -11.91 1.63
CA ASP A 101 4.75 -12.57 2.15
C ASP A 101 6.01 -12.15 1.38
N GLY A 102 5.97 -12.12 0.03
CA GLY A 102 7.08 -11.65 -0.78
C GLY A 102 7.43 -10.19 -0.50
N LEU A 103 6.42 -9.34 -0.27
CA LEU A 103 6.61 -7.94 0.10
C LEU A 103 7.34 -7.82 1.44
N VAL A 104 6.81 -8.44 2.51
CA VAL A 104 7.40 -8.31 3.85
C VAL A 104 8.76 -8.99 3.97
N GLU A 105 8.99 -10.11 3.27
CA GLU A 105 10.30 -10.76 3.22
C GLU A 105 11.33 -9.85 2.56
N THR A 106 10.98 -9.23 1.42
CA THR A 106 11.89 -8.34 0.70
C THR A 106 12.32 -7.16 1.58
N VAL A 107 11.35 -6.44 2.13
CA VAL A 107 11.64 -5.25 2.95
C VAL A 107 12.27 -5.63 4.29
N GLY A 108 11.87 -6.76 4.87
CA GLY A 108 12.35 -7.23 6.17
C GLY A 108 13.81 -7.67 6.20
N GLN A 109 14.43 -7.91 5.04
CA GLN A 109 15.86 -8.21 4.93
C GLN A 109 16.75 -6.96 5.00
N MET A 110 16.18 -5.75 4.98
CA MET A 110 16.92 -4.51 4.92
C MET A 110 17.12 -3.89 6.31
N ILE A 111 18.33 -3.44 6.61
CA ILE A 111 18.64 -2.71 7.84
C ILE A 111 18.82 -1.23 7.53
N LYS A 112 17.97 -0.40 8.16
CA LYS A 112 17.94 1.06 8.05
C LYS A 112 17.98 1.56 6.60
N PRO A 113 17.18 0.99 5.66
CA PRO A 113 17.25 1.40 4.27
C PRO A 113 16.73 2.83 4.08
N SER A 114 17.11 3.44 2.95
CA SER A 114 16.46 4.66 2.49
C SER A 114 15.13 4.33 1.81
N ALA A 115 14.19 5.28 1.76
CA ALA A 115 12.91 5.08 1.09
C ALA A 115 13.07 4.67 -0.38
N SER A 116 14.01 5.30 -1.10
CA SER A 116 14.31 4.97 -2.50
C SER A 116 14.88 3.56 -2.68
N MET A 117 15.68 3.08 -1.72
CA MET A 117 16.21 1.72 -1.76
C MET A 117 15.07 0.71 -1.61
N VAL A 118 14.15 0.93 -0.67
CA VAL A 118 12.97 0.07 -0.49
C VAL A 118 12.14 0.00 -1.77
N CYS A 119 11.86 1.14 -2.41
CA CYS A 119 11.12 1.13 -3.68
C CYS A 119 11.84 0.32 -4.77
N GLY A 120 13.14 0.55 -4.96
CA GLY A 120 13.93 -0.12 -6.00
C GLY A 120 14.02 -1.63 -5.80
N GLU A 121 14.33 -2.06 -4.57
CA GLU A 121 14.45 -3.46 -4.21
C GLU A 121 13.10 -4.19 -4.29
N LEU A 122 12.00 -3.58 -3.85
CA LEU A 122 10.68 -4.18 -3.95
C LEU A 122 10.25 -4.37 -5.41
N ILE A 123 10.43 -3.35 -6.26
CA ILE A 123 10.16 -3.45 -7.69
C ILE A 123 11.06 -4.52 -8.34
N GLY A 124 12.34 -4.56 -7.96
CA GLY A 124 13.30 -5.58 -8.42
C GLY A 124 12.88 -7.01 -8.03
N ALA A 125 12.42 -7.19 -6.80
CA ALA A 125 11.93 -8.48 -6.30
C ALA A 125 10.69 -8.95 -7.06
N VAL A 126 9.73 -8.06 -7.32
CA VAL A 126 8.54 -8.35 -8.13
C VAL A 126 8.93 -8.74 -9.56
N ASN A 127 9.80 -7.98 -10.22
CA ASN A 127 10.29 -8.30 -11.56
C ASN A 127 10.99 -9.67 -11.61
N LYS A 128 11.80 -9.98 -10.59
CA LYS A 128 12.48 -11.27 -10.45
C LYS A 128 11.49 -12.41 -10.24
N HIS A 129 10.45 -12.20 -9.43
CA HIS A 129 9.39 -13.17 -9.18
C HIS A 129 8.59 -13.47 -10.45
N GLN A 130 8.22 -12.44 -11.20
CA GLN A 130 7.55 -12.57 -12.50
C GLN A 130 8.40 -13.38 -13.50
N ALA A 131 9.73 -13.22 -13.45
CA ALA A 131 10.67 -13.95 -14.30
C ALA A 131 10.31 -13.84 -15.81
N GLY A 132 9.92 -12.63 -16.23
CA GLY A 132 9.48 -12.35 -17.60
C GLY A 132 8.06 -12.82 -17.93
N SER A 133 7.23 -13.13 -16.93
CA SER A 133 5.77 -13.15 -17.12
C SER A 133 5.28 -11.73 -17.47
N LEU A 134 4.11 -11.66 -18.11
CA LEU A 134 3.47 -10.38 -18.40
C LEU A 134 3.04 -9.70 -17.09
N GLN A 135 3.24 -8.40 -17.01
CA GLN A 135 2.64 -7.60 -15.97
C GLN A 135 1.13 -7.53 -16.21
N HIS A 136 0.35 -7.88 -15.19
CA HIS A 136 -1.11 -7.98 -15.28
C HIS A 136 -1.83 -6.72 -14.78
N ASP A 137 -1.16 -5.88 -13.99
CA ASP A 137 -1.73 -4.68 -13.39
C ASP A 137 -0.66 -3.62 -13.12
N ASP A 138 -1.06 -2.38 -12.87
CA ASP A 138 -0.17 -1.26 -12.60
C ASP A 138 0.49 -1.37 -11.21
N ILE A 139 1.82 -1.18 -11.19
CA ILE A 139 2.61 -1.23 -9.96
C ILE A 139 2.89 0.19 -9.47
N THR A 140 2.45 0.49 -8.26
CA THR A 140 2.78 1.73 -7.55
C THR A 140 3.33 1.42 -6.16
N VAL A 141 4.42 2.09 -5.78
CA VAL A 141 5.02 1.99 -4.43
C VAL A 141 5.32 3.40 -3.91
N VAL A 142 4.89 3.68 -2.69
CA VAL A 142 5.19 4.92 -1.97
C VAL A 142 5.78 4.55 -0.62
N VAL A 143 6.98 5.07 -0.33
CA VAL A 143 7.66 4.84 0.96
C VAL A 143 7.96 6.19 1.61
N VAL A 144 7.58 6.32 2.87
CA VAL A 144 7.87 7.47 3.72
C VAL A 144 8.72 7.01 4.89
N ARG A 145 9.86 7.65 5.12
CA ARG A 145 10.76 7.35 6.24
C ARG A 145 10.90 8.55 7.16
N ALA A 146 10.69 8.34 8.47
CA ALA A 146 11.00 9.36 9.46
C ALA A 146 12.51 9.39 9.72
N VAL A 147 13.14 10.55 9.49
CA VAL A 147 14.59 10.77 9.59
C VAL A 147 15.01 11.52 10.84
#